data_AF-A0A139NP85-F1
#
_entry.id   AF-A0A139NP85-F1
#
_cell.length_a   1.000
_cell.length_b   1.000
_cell.length_c   1.000
_cell.angle_alpha   90.00
_cell.angle_beta   90.00
_cell.angle_gamma   90.00
#
_symmetry.space_group_name_H-M   'P 1'
#
loop_
_entity.id
_entity.type
_entity.pdbx_description
1 polymer ?
#
loop_
_entity_poly.entity_id
_entity_poly.type
_entity_poly.pdbx_seq_one_letter_code
_entity_poly.pdbx_strand_id
1 'polypeptide(L)'
;MMKIKPERMKKIYWGEITATTYQQGSTIQQLDKGRVLFKNRLMPSAQVIQSWSSQSVFGHTRRPPELPLLKRGQTYQLELMMTSTPAHTVLVEVVFLDRFGQTVDRTTSDKGQVLFTYPREAYSYEVHLLSAGLQELEFYYMTLAPYEGEMDED
;
A
#
# COMPACT_ATOMS: atom_id res chain seq x y z
N MET A 1 21.66 -6.53 14.86
CA MET A 1 20.50 -5.61 14.80
C MET A 1 20.77 -4.61 13.68
N MET A 2 20.45 -4.98 12.43
CA MET A 2 20.71 -4.12 11.28
C MET A 2 19.69 -2.99 11.19
N LYS A 3 20.19 -1.78 10.96
CA LYS A 3 19.41 -0.56 10.82
C LYS A 3 19.10 -0.39 9.33
N ILE A 4 17.82 -0.34 8.97
CA ILE A 4 17.37 0.14 7.66
C ILE A 4 18.07 1.49 7.42
N LYS A 5 18.91 1.60 6.39
CA LYS A 5 19.53 2.88 6.06
C LYS A 5 18.43 3.88 5.68
N PRO A 6 18.24 4.97 6.45
CA PRO A 6 17.10 5.88 6.27
C PRO A 6 17.07 6.55 4.89
N GLU A 7 18.20 6.60 4.18
CA GLU A 7 18.33 7.19 2.85
C GLU A 7 17.57 6.46 1.73
N ARG A 8 17.16 5.21 1.94
CA ARG A 8 16.42 4.40 0.94
C ARG A 8 14.95 4.19 1.27
N MET A 9 14.50 4.65 2.44
CA MET A 9 13.12 4.52 2.89
C MET A 9 12.26 5.61 2.24
N LYS A 10 11.22 5.20 1.52
CA LYS A 10 10.22 6.13 0.98
C LYS A 10 8.97 6.11 1.84
N LYS A 11 8.50 7.29 2.25
CA LYS A 11 7.18 7.47 2.86
C LYS A 11 6.18 7.78 1.77
N ILE A 12 5.08 7.04 1.74
CA ILE A 12 3.98 7.23 0.82
C ILE A 12 2.74 7.59 1.65
N TYR A 13 2.15 8.74 1.34
CA TYR A 13 0.97 9.26 2.02
C TYR A 13 -0.31 8.86 1.28
N TRP A 14 -1.47 9.14 1.87
CA TRP A 14 -2.76 8.84 1.24
C TRP A 14 -2.93 9.51 -0.12
N GLY A 15 -2.43 10.75 -0.25
CA GLY A 15 -2.61 11.57 -1.44
C GLY A 15 -3.98 12.26 -1.47
N GLU A 16 -4.39 12.70 -2.65
CA GLU A 16 -5.70 13.30 -2.85
C GLU A 16 -6.81 12.25 -2.73
N ILE A 17 -7.96 12.64 -2.17
CA ILE A 17 -9.13 11.77 -2.12
C ILE A 17 -9.75 11.71 -3.53
N THR A 18 -9.61 10.56 -4.18
CA THR A 18 -10.06 10.34 -5.56
C THR A 18 -10.87 9.06 -5.67
N ALA A 19 -11.15 8.60 -6.90
CA ALA A 19 -11.84 7.34 -7.16
C ALA A 19 -11.08 6.08 -6.68
N THR A 20 -9.82 6.19 -6.24
CA THR A 20 -9.09 5.07 -5.64
C THR A 20 -9.44 4.85 -4.16
N THR A 21 -10.15 5.80 -3.54
CA THR A 21 -10.68 5.67 -2.18
C THR A 21 -12.12 5.17 -2.21
N TYR A 22 -12.49 4.27 -1.29
CA TYR A 22 -13.87 3.81 -1.12
C TYR A 22 -14.77 4.91 -0.54
N GLN A 23 -15.58 5.56 -1.39
CA GLN A 23 -16.37 6.72 -0.97
C GLN A 23 -17.80 6.38 -0.52
N GLN A 24 -18.35 5.24 -0.94
CA GLN A 24 -19.77 4.92 -0.73
C GLN A 24 -20.07 4.71 0.76
N GLY A 25 -20.79 5.66 1.37
CA GLY A 25 -21.12 5.63 2.80
C GLY A 25 -19.94 5.95 3.73
N SER A 26 -18.82 6.41 3.19
CA SER A 26 -17.62 6.75 3.97
C SER A 26 -17.61 8.23 4.34
N THR A 27 -17.17 8.51 5.57
CA THR A 27 -16.70 9.86 5.94
C THR A 27 -15.17 9.88 5.84
N ILE A 28 -14.63 10.80 5.06
CA ILE A 28 -13.19 10.92 4.81
C ILE A 28 -12.76 12.34 5.14
N GLN A 29 -11.76 12.48 6.02
CA GLN A 29 -11.21 13.77 6.43
C GLN A 29 -9.69 13.77 6.25
N GLN A 30 -9.17 14.74 5.49
CA GLN A 30 -7.74 15.03 5.49
C GLN A 30 -7.39 15.81 6.77
N LEU A 31 -6.41 15.31 7.50
CA LEU A 31 -5.89 15.88 8.74
C LEU A 31 -4.54 16.56 8.48
N ASP A 32 -3.89 17.03 9.54
CA ASP A 32 -2.57 17.64 9.44
C ASP A 32 -1.51 16.66 8.93
N LYS A 33 -0.46 17.18 8.28
CA LYS A 33 0.73 16.42 7.86
C LYS A 33 0.42 15.23 6.92
N GLY A 34 -0.66 15.29 6.16
CA GLY A 34 -1.03 14.26 5.18
C GLY A 34 -1.69 13.02 5.78
N ARG A 35 -2.10 13.08 7.07
CA ARG A 35 -2.90 12.03 7.70
C ARG A 35 -4.32 12.03 7.14
N VAL A 36 -4.97 10.87 7.12
CA VAL A 36 -6.35 10.72 6.68
C VAL A 36 -7.13 9.91 7.70
N LEU A 37 -8.29 10.44 8.07
CA LEU A 37 -9.30 9.74 8.85
C LEU A 37 -10.39 9.21 7.93
N PHE A 38 -10.59 7.90 7.95
CA PHE A 38 -11.61 7.19 7.20
C PHE A 38 -12.57 6.51 8.17
N LYS A 39 -13.88 6.70 7.99
CA LYS A 39 -14.92 6.03 8.79
C LYS A 39 -15.99 5.43 7.90
N ASN A 40 -16.24 4.13 8.06
CA ASN A 40 -17.36 3.45 7.43
C ASN A 40 -17.70 2.15 8.17
N ARG A 41 -18.72 2.19 9.03
CA ARG A 41 -19.17 1.03 9.83
C ARG A 41 -19.88 -0.04 9.01
N LEU A 42 -20.33 0.30 7.81
CA LEU A 42 -21.11 -0.57 6.94
C LEU A 42 -20.30 -1.07 5.74
N MET A 43 -19.00 -0.78 5.70
CA MET A 43 -18.11 -1.23 4.64
C MET A 43 -18.01 -2.76 4.68
N PRO A 44 -18.32 -3.46 3.58
CA PRO A 44 -18.14 -4.91 3.52
C PRO A 44 -16.67 -5.30 3.69
N SER A 45 -16.43 -6.49 4.25
CA SER A 45 -15.08 -7.05 4.32
C SER A 45 -14.55 -7.37 2.92
N ALA A 46 -13.23 -7.41 2.80
CA ALA A 46 -12.46 -7.60 1.57
C ALA A 46 -12.64 -6.51 0.49
N GLN A 47 -13.30 -5.39 0.80
CA GLN A 47 -13.35 -4.23 -0.08
C GLN A 47 -12.06 -3.40 0.03
N VAL A 48 -11.61 -2.85 -1.10
CA VAL A 48 -10.46 -1.93 -1.15
C VAL A 48 -10.87 -0.59 -0.57
N ILE A 49 -10.19 -0.17 0.49
CA ILE A 49 -10.35 1.13 1.15
C ILE A 49 -9.63 2.20 0.34
N GLN A 50 -8.40 1.91 -0.06
CA GLN A 50 -7.51 2.78 -0.83
C GLN A 50 -6.55 1.92 -1.66
N SER A 51 -6.25 2.39 -2.87
CA SER A 51 -5.22 1.84 -3.74
C SER A 51 -4.22 2.89 -4.19
N TRP A 52 -2.94 2.54 -4.25
CA TRP A 52 -1.89 3.33 -4.89
C TRP A 52 -1.25 2.53 -6.02
N SER A 53 -0.79 3.20 -7.07
CA SER A 53 -0.17 2.55 -8.24
C SER A 53 1.23 3.09 -8.54
N SER A 54 2.11 2.20 -9.00
CA SER A 54 3.44 2.56 -9.51
C SER A 54 3.45 3.04 -10.96
N GLN A 55 2.28 3.02 -11.61
CA GLN A 55 2.11 3.47 -12.98
C GLN A 55 1.14 4.64 -13.00
N SER A 56 1.42 5.64 -13.83
CA SER A 56 0.45 6.69 -14.09
C SER A 56 -0.79 6.10 -14.74
N VAL A 57 -1.97 6.45 -14.24
CA VAL A 57 -3.22 6.15 -14.93
C VAL A 57 -3.34 7.14 -16.09
N PHE A 58 -2.92 6.71 -17.29
CA PHE A 58 -3.00 7.49 -18.53
C PHE A 58 -4.44 7.48 -19.09
N GLY A 59 -5.37 8.09 -18.36
CA GLY A 59 -6.73 8.37 -18.79
C GLY A 59 -7.08 9.86 -18.64
N HIS A 60 -8.37 10.19 -18.53
CA HIS A 60 -8.87 11.56 -18.42
C HIS A 60 -8.35 12.36 -17.20
N THR A 61 -7.81 11.68 -16.18
CA THR A 61 -7.44 12.31 -14.89
C THR A 61 -5.93 12.41 -14.64
N ARG A 62 -5.07 12.10 -15.63
CA ARG A 62 -3.58 12.21 -15.59
C ARG A 62 -2.98 12.30 -14.17
N ARG A 63 -2.99 11.18 -13.45
CA ARG A 63 -2.37 11.11 -12.13
C ARG A 63 -0.94 10.59 -12.23
N PRO A 64 0.05 11.30 -11.62
CA PRO A 64 1.41 10.78 -11.54
C PRO A 64 1.43 9.48 -10.72
N PRO A 65 2.47 8.64 -10.88
CA PRO A 65 2.61 7.44 -10.08
C PRO A 65 2.82 7.82 -8.62
N GLU A 66 2.11 7.14 -7.73
CA GLU A 66 2.16 7.38 -6.28
C GLU A 66 3.23 6.52 -5.61
N LEU A 67 3.59 5.40 -6.27
CA LEU A 67 4.56 4.44 -5.78
C LEU A 67 5.89 4.55 -6.55
N PRO A 68 7.03 4.37 -5.88
CA PRO A 68 8.34 4.42 -6.53
C PRO A 68 8.58 3.20 -7.43
N LEU A 69 9.45 3.36 -8.42
CA LEU A 69 9.94 2.24 -9.23
C LEU A 69 10.79 1.28 -8.39
N LEU A 70 10.53 -0.02 -8.54
CA LEU A 70 11.26 -1.08 -7.85
C LEU A 70 12.21 -1.82 -8.78
N LYS A 71 13.26 -2.40 -8.22
CA LYS A 71 14.22 -3.22 -8.96
C LYS A 71 13.71 -4.66 -9.01
N ARG A 72 13.69 -5.23 -10.22
CA ARG A 72 13.31 -6.64 -10.44
C ARG A 72 14.23 -7.58 -9.68
N GLY A 73 13.65 -8.57 -8.99
CA GLY A 73 14.35 -9.55 -8.17
C GLY A 73 14.85 -9.02 -6.82
N GLN A 74 14.60 -7.75 -6.48
CA GLN A 74 14.94 -7.20 -5.16
C GLN A 74 13.79 -7.43 -4.18
N THR A 75 14.13 -7.83 -2.96
CA THR A 75 13.19 -7.90 -1.84
C THR A 75 12.97 -6.54 -1.21
N TYR A 76 11.73 -6.23 -0.88
CA TYR A 76 11.30 -4.99 -0.24
C TYR A 76 10.43 -5.30 0.98
N GLN A 77 10.53 -4.45 1.98
CA GLN A 77 9.63 -4.41 3.13
C GLN A 77 8.72 -3.18 3.01
N LEU A 78 7.42 -3.42 3.13
CA LEU A 78 6.39 -2.39 3.23
C LEU A 78 5.77 -2.45 4.63
N GLU A 79 5.66 -1.31 5.29
CA GLU A 79 5.08 -1.20 6.63
C GLU A 79 4.06 -0.07 6.69
N LEU A 80 2.91 -0.32 7.33
CA LEU A 80 1.84 0.63 7.51
C LEU A 80 2.00 1.38 8.84
N MET A 81 1.98 2.70 8.78
CA MET A 81 1.81 3.56 9.95
C MET A 81 0.35 4.02 10.00
N MET A 82 -0.45 3.35 10.84
CA MET A 82 -1.90 3.55 10.97
C MET A 82 -2.41 3.13 12.35
N THR A 83 -3.63 3.58 12.68
CA THR A 83 -4.46 2.98 13.73
C THR A 83 -5.82 2.60 13.14
N SER A 84 -6.39 1.49 13.62
CA SER A 84 -7.70 1.02 13.20
C SER A 84 -8.57 0.70 14.40
N THR A 85 -9.87 0.93 14.26
CA THR A 85 -10.89 0.51 15.22
C THR A 85 -11.95 -0.31 14.48
N PRO A 86 -12.18 -1.58 14.86
CA PRO A 86 -11.38 -2.38 15.79
C PRO A 86 -9.92 -2.54 15.35
N ALA A 87 -9.01 -2.84 16.27
CA ALA A 87 -7.60 -3.04 15.93
C ALA A 87 -7.41 -4.27 15.01
N HIS A 88 -6.37 -4.26 14.18
CA HIS A 88 -6.03 -5.35 13.25
C HIS A 88 -7.12 -5.69 12.22
N THR A 89 -7.91 -4.70 11.81
CA THR A 89 -9.00 -4.87 10.83
C THR A 89 -8.68 -4.31 9.44
N VAL A 90 -7.40 -4.10 9.14
CA VAL A 90 -6.92 -3.62 7.84
C VAL A 90 -5.81 -4.54 7.34
N LEU A 91 -6.01 -5.07 6.14
CA LEU A 91 -5.04 -5.91 5.44
C LEU A 91 -4.26 -5.05 4.44
N VAL A 92 -2.99 -5.34 4.23
CA VAL A 92 -2.22 -4.81 3.12
C VAL A 92 -2.05 -5.89 2.05
N GLU A 93 -2.41 -5.58 0.81
CA GLU A 93 -2.17 -6.42 -0.36
C GLU A 93 -1.22 -5.68 -1.32
N VAL A 94 -0.26 -6.41 -1.89
CA VAL A 94 0.58 -5.94 -3.00
C VAL A 94 0.30 -6.81 -4.20
N VAL A 95 -0.10 -6.20 -5.30
CA VAL A 95 -0.43 -6.89 -6.56
C VAL A 95 0.62 -6.52 -7.60
N PHE A 96 1.23 -7.52 -8.23
CA PHE A 96 2.22 -7.32 -9.29
C PHE A 96 1.57 -7.55 -10.66
N LEU A 97 1.81 -6.62 -11.58
CA LEU A 97 1.15 -6.59 -12.89
C LEU A 97 2.19 -6.68 -14.00
N ASP A 98 1.87 -7.41 -15.08
CA ASP A 98 2.68 -7.43 -16.29
C ASP A 98 2.50 -6.14 -17.12
N ARG A 99 3.17 -6.05 -18.26
CA ARG A 99 3.09 -4.89 -19.18
C ARG A 99 1.69 -4.67 -19.80
N PHE A 100 0.81 -5.66 -19.69
CA PHE A 100 -0.57 -5.63 -20.20
C PHE A 100 -1.59 -5.41 -19.07
N GLY A 101 -1.14 -5.24 -17.82
CA GLY A 101 -2.00 -5.05 -16.65
C GLY A 101 -2.58 -6.35 -16.09
N GLN A 102 -2.07 -7.53 -16.48
CA GLN A 102 -2.50 -8.80 -15.92
C GLN A 102 -1.72 -9.10 -14.63
N THR A 103 -2.39 -9.67 -13.63
CA THR A 103 -1.74 -10.10 -12.39
C THR A 103 -0.71 -11.19 -12.67
N VAL A 104 0.55 -10.90 -12.35
CA VAL A 104 1.66 -11.87 -12.30
C VAL A 104 1.57 -12.66 -11.00
N ASP A 105 1.46 -11.95 -9.88
CA ASP A 105 1.39 -12.51 -8.54
C ASP A 105 0.78 -11.49 -7.56
N ARG A 106 0.44 -11.93 -6.35
CA ARG A 106 -0.01 -11.06 -5.26
C ARG A 106 0.44 -11.60 -3.90
N THR A 107 0.61 -10.70 -2.95
CA THR A 107 0.84 -11.06 -1.55
C THR A 107 -0.02 -10.22 -0.62
N THR A 108 -0.38 -10.76 0.54
CA THR A 108 -1.27 -10.10 1.50
C THR A 108 -0.81 -10.37 2.93
N SER A 109 -1.01 -9.40 3.82
CA SER A 109 -0.68 -9.51 5.24
C SER A 109 -1.67 -8.75 6.11
N ASP A 110 -2.01 -9.32 7.26
CA ASP A 110 -2.81 -8.73 8.34
C ASP A 110 -1.95 -8.10 9.45
N LYS A 111 -0.63 -8.21 9.35
CA LYS A 111 0.31 -7.76 10.40
C LYS A 111 0.73 -6.30 10.29
N GLY A 112 0.09 -5.53 9.40
CA GLY A 112 0.48 -4.15 9.11
C GLY A 112 1.83 -4.01 8.39
N GLN A 113 2.44 -5.11 7.97
CA GLN A 113 3.67 -5.13 7.18
C GLN A 113 3.69 -6.32 6.23
N VAL A 114 4.37 -6.17 5.10
CA VAL A 114 4.54 -7.25 4.11
C VAL A 114 5.94 -7.22 3.52
N LEU A 115 6.55 -8.40 3.45
CA LEU A 115 7.83 -8.63 2.80
C LEU A 115 7.56 -9.30 1.45
N PHE A 116 8.14 -8.78 0.38
CA PHE A 116 7.94 -9.33 -0.95
C PHE A 116 9.16 -9.15 -1.85
N THR A 117 9.36 -10.07 -2.78
CA THR A 117 10.34 -9.92 -3.86
C THR A 117 9.63 -9.37 -5.08
N TYR A 118 10.09 -8.24 -5.63
CA TYR A 118 9.48 -7.68 -6.84
C TYR A 118 9.74 -8.61 -8.03
N PRO A 119 8.71 -9.23 -8.64
CA PRO A 119 8.91 -10.26 -9.67
C PRO A 119 9.66 -9.74 -10.90
N ARG A 120 10.39 -10.60 -11.59
CA ARG A 120 11.17 -10.20 -12.79
C ARG A 120 10.26 -9.91 -13.99
N GLU A 121 9.12 -10.55 -14.00
CA GLU A 121 8.07 -10.47 -15.02
C GLU A 121 7.17 -9.24 -14.80
N ALA A 122 7.18 -8.67 -13.59
CA ALA A 122 6.39 -7.50 -13.26
C ALA A 122 6.89 -6.24 -14.01
N TYR A 123 5.91 -5.46 -14.44
CA TYR A 123 6.08 -4.15 -15.05
C TYR A 123 5.67 -3.03 -14.10
N SER A 124 4.57 -3.22 -13.37
CA SER A 124 4.06 -2.31 -12.36
C SER A 124 3.54 -3.08 -11.13
N TYR A 125 3.21 -2.35 -10.08
CA TYR A 125 2.54 -2.90 -8.91
C TYR A 125 1.56 -1.91 -8.31
N GLU A 126 0.62 -2.47 -7.56
CA GLU A 126 -0.37 -1.74 -6.79
C GLU A 126 -0.27 -2.17 -5.32
N VAL A 127 -0.59 -1.23 -4.43
CA VAL A 127 -0.74 -1.52 -3.00
C VAL A 127 -2.17 -1.20 -2.63
N HIS A 128 -2.86 -2.15 -2.01
CA HIS A 128 -4.24 -2.01 -1.54
C HIS A 128 -4.30 -2.11 -0.02
N LEU A 129 -5.11 -1.24 0.59
CA LEU A 129 -5.64 -1.49 1.92
C LEU A 129 -7.02 -2.13 1.78
N LEU A 130 -7.20 -3.32 2.37
CA LEU A 130 -8.49 -4.01 2.36
C LEU A 130 -9.13 -3.93 3.74
N SER A 131 -10.45 -3.76 3.78
CA SER A 131 -11.21 -3.84 5.03
C SER A 131 -11.33 -5.29 5.50
N ALA A 132 -11.04 -5.54 6.77
CA ALA A 132 -11.34 -6.77 7.48
C ALA A 132 -12.30 -6.48 8.65
N GLY A 133 -13.35 -5.69 8.39
CA GLY A 133 -14.35 -5.31 9.39
C GLY A 133 -14.00 -4.04 10.17
N LEU A 134 -13.22 -3.14 9.57
CA LEU A 134 -12.89 -1.85 10.19
C LEU A 134 -14.14 -0.96 10.30
N GLN A 135 -14.17 -0.13 11.32
CA GLN A 135 -15.16 0.96 11.46
C GLN A 135 -14.51 2.32 11.24
N GLU A 136 -13.28 2.47 11.71
CA GLU A 136 -12.48 3.68 11.63
C GLU A 136 -11.02 3.32 11.36
N LEU A 137 -10.38 4.08 10.48
CA LEU A 137 -8.98 3.99 10.11
C LEU A 137 -8.40 5.39 10.15
N GLU A 138 -7.36 5.60 10.95
CA GLU A 138 -6.49 6.76 10.82
C GLU A 138 -5.18 6.33 10.19
N PHE A 139 -4.95 6.77 8.95
CA PHE A 139 -3.76 6.49 8.18
C PHE A 139 -2.78 7.67 8.25
N TYR A 140 -1.50 7.38 8.48
CA TYR A 140 -0.45 8.40 8.58
C TYR A 140 0.39 8.36 7.30
N TYR A 141 0.99 7.21 7.01
CA TYR A 141 1.75 6.91 5.79
C TYR A 141 2.08 5.41 5.76
N MET A 142 2.58 4.91 4.64
CA MET A 142 3.32 3.65 4.58
C MET A 142 4.79 3.91 4.26
N THR A 143 5.67 3.02 4.71
CA THR A 143 7.07 3.01 4.34
C THR A 143 7.31 1.90 3.32
N LEU A 144 8.23 2.14 2.39
CA LEU A 144 8.73 1.14 1.46
C LEU A 144 10.25 1.27 1.38
N ALA A 145 10.95 0.18 1.64
CA ALA A 145 12.41 0.13 1.63
C ALA A 145 12.91 -1.22 1.09
N PRO A 146 14.06 -1.26 0.39
CA PRO A 146 14.75 -2.51 0.11
C PRO A 146 15.00 -3.27 1.40
N TYR A 147 14.72 -4.57 1.40
CA TYR A 147 15.08 -5.46 2.48
C TYR A 147 16.52 -5.92 2.29
N GLU A 148 17.38 -5.55 3.22
CA GLU A 148 18.79 -5.97 3.31
C GLU A 148 18.88 -6.97 4.46
N GLY A 149 18.39 -8.20 4.24
CA GLY A 149 18.64 -9.33 5.14
C GLY A 149 19.91 -10.06 4.72
N GLU A 150 20.68 -10.55 5.70
CA GLU A 150 21.90 -11.33 5.44
C GLU A 150 21.57 -12.56 4.59
N MET A 151 22.30 -12.76 3.48
CA MET A 151 22.44 -14.09 2.90
C MET A 151 23.36 -14.83 3.87
N ASP A 152 22.79 -15.69 4.70
CA ASP A 152 23.55 -16.79 5.28
C ASP A 152 23.99 -17.66 4.08
N GLU A 153 25.23 -17.46 3.64
CA GLU A 153 25.90 -18.37 2.71
C GLU A 153 26.20 -19.66 3.49
N ASP A 154 25.46 -20.74 3.19
CA ASP A 154 25.84 -22.12 3.53
C ASP A 154 26.98 -22.61 2.62
#